data_AF-A0A2Z5MVQ4-F1
#
_entry.id   AF-A0A2Z5MVQ4-F1
#
_cell.length_a   1.000
_cell.length_b   1.000
_cell.length_c   1.000
_cell.angle_alpha   90.00
_cell.angle_beta   90.00
_cell.angle_gamma   90.00
#
_symmetry.space_group_name_H-M   'P 1'
#
loop_
_entity.id
_entity.type
_entity.pdbx_description
1 polymer ?
#
loop_
_entity_poly.entity_id
_entity_poly.type
_entity_poly.pdbx_seq_one_letter_code
_entity_poly.pdbx_strand_id
1 'polypeptide(L)'
;MSAHACIFYSDVPERLVISAIRHRDGVTGADLVAFDECPFSGEITETEHGTQISFPWPRNRTMRHAVGDWLTHYGISFAVVM
;
A
#
# COMPACT_ATOMS: atom_id res chain seq x y z
N MET A 1 -6.16 -5.44 16.95
CA MET A 1 -6.49 -5.89 15.58
C MET A 1 -6.49 -4.67 14.68
N SER A 2 -5.37 -4.49 13.98
CA SER A 2 -5.17 -3.47 12.96
C SER A 2 -5.39 -4.14 11.62
N ALA A 3 -6.37 -3.66 10.87
CA ALA A 3 -6.62 -4.16 9.53
C ALA A 3 -5.62 -3.54 8.55
N HIS A 4 -5.28 -4.27 7.50
CA HIS A 4 -4.38 -3.84 6.45
C HIS A 4 -4.94 -4.20 5.07
N ALA A 5 -4.81 -3.28 4.11
CA ALA A 5 -5.06 -3.57 2.70
C ALA A 5 -3.74 -3.99 2.06
N CYS A 6 -3.69 -5.24 1.60
CA CYS A 6 -2.53 -5.81 0.97
C CYS A 6 -2.74 -5.86 -0.54
N ILE A 7 -1.72 -5.45 -1.29
CA ILE A 7 -1.67 -5.48 -2.76
C ILE A 7 -0.37 -6.13 -3.22
N PHE A 8 -0.34 -6.71 -4.42
CA PHE A 8 0.92 -7.13 -5.02
C PHE A 8 1.58 -5.98 -5.76
N TYR A 9 2.92 -5.90 -5.64
CA TYR A 9 3.71 -4.90 -6.36
C TYR A 9 3.53 -5.01 -7.88
N SER A 10 3.32 -6.24 -8.39
CA SER A 10 3.08 -6.52 -9.81
C SER A 10 1.78 -5.92 -10.34
N ASP A 11 0.79 -5.68 -9.46
CA ASP A 11 -0.52 -5.16 -9.82
C ASP A 11 -0.53 -3.62 -9.82
N VAL A 12 0.56 -2.98 -9.37
CA VAL A 12 0.69 -1.53 -9.35
C VAL A 12 1.04 -1.03 -10.76
N PRO A 13 0.26 -0.09 -11.34
CA PRO A 13 0.58 0.52 -12.62
C PRO A 13 1.98 1.11 -12.67
N GLU A 14 2.71 0.89 -13.76
CA GLU A 14 4.10 1.35 -13.93
C GLU A 14 4.27 2.86 -13.68
N ARG A 15 3.27 3.67 -14.07
CA ARG A 15 3.26 5.12 -13.80
C ARG A 15 3.41 5.47 -12.32
N LEU A 16 2.75 4.71 -11.44
CA LEU A 16 2.81 4.91 -10.00
C LEU A 16 4.13 4.38 -9.43
N VAL A 17 4.67 3.32 -10.02
CA VAL A 17 5.97 2.77 -9.63
C VAL A 17 7.10 3.77 -9.91
N ILE A 18 7.05 4.45 -11.04
CA ILE A 18 8.09 5.43 -11.44
C ILE A 18 8.10 6.63 -10.50
N SER A 19 6.94 7.13 -10.09
CA SER A 19 6.83 8.26 -9.17
C SER A 19 6.85 7.87 -7.69
N ALA A 20 6.86 6.57 -7.38
CA ALA A 20 6.88 6.10 -6.01
C ALA A 20 8.14 6.53 -5.27
N ILE A 21 7.96 7.05 -4.07
CA ILE A 21 9.05 7.35 -3.14
C ILE A 21 9.23 6.15 -2.22
N ARG A 22 10.41 5.55 -2.25
CA ARG A 22 10.79 4.47 -1.34
C ARG A 22 11.64 5.03 -0.21
N HIS A 23 11.33 4.62 1.01
CA HIS A 23 12.07 5.02 2.19
C HIS A 23 12.29 3.81 3.09
N ARG A 24 13.54 3.53 3.44
CA ARG A 24 13.85 2.53 4.44
C ARG A 24 13.97 3.21 5.79
N ASP A 25 13.11 2.84 6.72
CA ASP A 25 13.16 3.36 8.08
C ASP A 25 14.41 2.81 8.78
N GLY A 26 15.29 3.72 9.22
CA GLY A 26 16.54 3.36 9.90
C GLY A 26 16.37 2.81 11.32
N VAL A 27 15.19 2.99 11.93
CA VAL A 27 14.88 2.52 13.30
C VAL A 27 14.25 1.15 13.28
N THR A 28 13.23 0.96 12.44
CA THR A 28 12.48 -0.31 12.35
C THR A 28 13.06 -1.27 11.31
N GLY A 29 13.83 -0.76 10.35
CA GLY A 29 14.34 -1.53 9.21
C GLY A 29 13.30 -1.78 8.12
N ALA A 30 12.07 -1.28 8.27
CA ALA A 30 10.97 -1.48 7.34
C ALA A 30 11.19 -0.72 6.02
N ASP A 31 10.90 -1.36 4.90
CA ASP A 31 10.90 -0.73 3.59
C ASP A 31 9.53 -0.14 3.33
N LEU A 32 9.43 1.19 3.32
CA LEU A 32 8.20 1.94 3.09
C LEU A 32 8.15 2.44 1.64
N VAL A 33 6.93 2.54 1.12
CA VAL A 33 6.64 3.12 -0.18
C VAL A 33 5.47 4.09 -0.10
N ALA A 34 5.66 5.29 -0.65
CA ALA A 34 4.61 6.27 -0.84
C ALA A 34 4.33 6.39 -2.34
N PHE A 35 3.06 6.25 -2.71
CA PHE A 35 2.60 6.43 -4.08
C PHE A 35 1.93 7.79 -4.23
N ASP A 36 1.97 8.32 -5.45
CA ASP A 36 1.26 9.55 -5.77
C ASP A 36 -0.22 9.44 -5.45
N GLU A 37 -0.73 10.48 -4.80
CA GLU A 37 -2.15 10.63 -4.40
C GLU A 37 -2.65 9.57 -3.40
N CYS A 38 -1.78 8.65 -2.96
CA CYS A 38 -2.15 7.68 -1.95
C CYS A 38 -2.16 8.36 -0.56
N PRO A 39 -3.24 8.24 0.22
CA PRO A 39 -3.33 8.90 1.52
C PRO A 39 -2.38 8.30 2.58
N PHE A 40 -1.82 7.11 2.32
CA PHE A 40 -0.97 6.38 3.26
C PHE A 40 0.29 5.83 2.58
N SER A 41 1.38 5.77 3.34
CA SER A 41 2.54 4.96 2.98
C SER A 41 2.22 3.48 3.18
N GLY A 42 2.60 2.65 2.22
CA GLY A 42 2.59 1.21 2.34
C GLY A 42 3.92 0.69 2.87
N GLU A 43 3.89 -0.49 3.48
CA GLU A 43 5.07 -1.26 3.86
C GLU A 43 5.28 -2.38 2.86
N ILE A 44 6.50 -2.47 2.31
CA ILE A 44 6.92 -3.50 1.38
C ILE A 44 7.34 -4.73 2.20
N THR A 45 6.78 -5.88 1.85
CA THR A 45 7.15 -7.17 2.42
C THR A 45 7.42 -8.16 1.30
N GLU A 46 8.57 -8.82 1.33
CA GLU A 46 8.85 -9.94 0.44
C GLU A 46 8.18 -11.20 0.96
N THR A 47 7.31 -11.79 0.14
CA THR A 47 6.63 -13.05 0.44
C THR A 47 7.05 -14.13 -0.57
N GLU A 48 6.76 -15.40 -0.28
CA GLU A 48 7.04 -16.51 -1.22
C GLU A 48 6.32 -16.36 -2.57
N HIS A 49 5.23 -15.58 -2.60
CA HIS A 49 4.43 -15.31 -3.79
C HIS A 49 4.83 -14.02 -4.52
N GLY A 50 5.82 -13.28 -4.00
CA GLY A 50 6.31 -12.03 -4.56
C GLY A 50 6.29 -10.87 -3.57
N THR A 51 6.59 -9.68 -4.07
CA THR A 51 6.61 -8.44 -3.30
C THR A 51 5.18 -7.97 -3.04
N GLN A 52 4.80 -7.88 -1.77
CA GLN A 52 3.52 -7.38 -1.32
C GLN A 52 3.69 -5.99 -0.69
N ILE A 53 2.68 -5.14 -0.83
CA ILE A 53 2.62 -3.85 -0.16
C ILE A 53 1.39 -3.84 0.74
N SER A 54 1.59 -3.51 2.02
CA SER A 54 0.54 -3.44 3.02
C SER A 54 0.29 -2.00 3.42
N PHE A 55 -0.95 -1.55 3.27
CA PHE A 55 -1.41 -0.24 3.73
C PHE A 55 -2.24 -0.37 4.98
N PRO A 56 -2.14 0.57 5.94
CA PRO A 56 -3.04 0.60 7.08
C PRO A 56 -4.48 0.77 6.60
N TRP A 57 -5.39 -0.04 7.13
CA TRP A 57 -6.83 0.04 6.84
C TRP A 57 -7.57 0.69 8.01
N PRO A 58 -7.78 2.02 7.97
CA PRO A 58 -8.29 2.76 9.11
C PRO A 58 -9.74 2.40 9.45
N ARG A 59 -10.08 2.55 10.73
CA ARG A 59 -11.47 2.51 11.22
C ARG A 59 -12.27 3.75 10.84
N ASN A 60 -11.58 4.88 10.67
CA ASN A 60 -12.22 6.11 10.20
C ASN A 60 -12.76 5.89 8.79
N ARG A 61 -14.08 6.10 8.63
CA ARG A 61 -14.80 5.87 7.38
C ARG A 61 -14.24 6.71 6.23
N THR A 62 -13.97 7.99 6.46
CA THR A 62 -13.46 8.91 5.43
C THR A 62 -12.10 8.47 4.91
N MET A 63 -11.18 8.14 5.83
CA MET A 63 -9.84 7.69 5.45
C MET A 63 -9.87 6.32 4.76
N ARG A 64 -10.78 5.44 5.17
CA ARG A 64 -10.97 4.14 4.53
C ARG A 64 -11.47 4.29 3.09
N HIS A 65 -12.44 5.17 2.87
CA HIS A 65 -12.90 5.47 1.52
C HIS A 65 -11.79 6.09 0.69
N ALA A 66 -11.00 7.01 1.24
CA ALA A 66 -9.89 7.62 0.50
C ALA A 66 -8.87 6.57 -0.03
N VAL A 67 -8.47 5.59 0.78
CA VAL A 67 -7.56 4.53 0.32
C VAL A 67 -8.26 3.54 -0.62
N GLY A 68 -9.52 3.19 -0.36
CA GLY A 68 -10.29 2.30 -1.22
C GLY A 68 -10.58 2.89 -2.61
N ASP A 69 -10.90 4.18 -2.65
CA ASP A 69 -11.14 4.95 -3.87
C ASP A 69 -9.85 5.07 -4.68
N TRP A 70 -8.70 5.31 -4.02
CA TRP A 70 -7.39 5.31 -4.67
C TRP A 70 -7.08 3.96 -5.31
N LEU A 71 -7.20 2.86 -4.55
CA LEU A 71 -6.98 1.50 -5.06
C LEU A 71 -7.87 1.20 -6.27
N THR A 72 -9.15 1.58 -6.18
CA THR A 72 -10.14 1.36 -7.25
C THR A 72 -9.86 2.25 -8.47
N HIS A 73 -9.48 3.50 -8.28
CA HIS A 73 -9.15 4.45 -9.36
C HIS A 73 -7.99 3.94 -10.22
N TYR A 74 -6.97 3.37 -9.59
CA TYR A 74 -5.81 2.81 -10.28
C TYR A 74 -6.02 1.36 -10.75
N GLY A 75 -7.16 0.74 -10.45
CA GLY A 75 -7.49 -0.63 -10.86
C GLY A 75 -6.64 -1.70 -10.16
N ILE A 76 -6.18 -1.42 -8.94
CA ILE A 76 -5.27 -2.29 -8.19
C ILE A 76 -6.09 -3.34 -7.44
N SER A 77 -5.73 -4.62 -7.61
CA SER A 77 -6.33 -5.70 -6.83
C SER A 77 -5.83 -5.66 -5.39
N PHE A 78 -6.75 -5.68 -4.42
CA PHE A 78 -6.41 -5.62 -3.00
C PHE A 78 -7.23 -6.60 -2.16
N ALA A 79 -6.63 -7.07 -1.08
CA ALA A 79 -7.28 -7.86 -0.05
C ALA A 79 -7.14 -7.17 1.31
N VAL A 80 -8.23 -7.11 2.07
CA VAL A 80 -8.19 -6.55 3.44
C VAL A 80 -8.08 -7.69 4.44
N VAL A 81 -7.01 -7.67 5.25
CA VAL A 81 -6.72 -8.64 6.30
C VAL A 81 -6.85 -7.96 7.67
N MET A 82 -7.33 -8.68 8.70
CA MET A 82 -7.71 -8.15 10.02
C MET A 82 -6.77 -8.54 11.16
#